data_AF-A0A924EVD6-F1
#
_entry.id   AF-A0A924EVD6-F1
#
_cell.length_a   1.000
_cell.length_b   1.000
_cell.length_c   1.000
_cell.angle_alpha   90.00
_cell.angle_beta   90.00
_cell.angle_gamma   90.00
#
_symmetry.space_group_name_H-M   'P 1'
#
loop_
_entity.id
_entity.type
_entity.pdbx_description
1 polymer ?
#
loop_
_entity_poly.entity_id
_entity_poly.type
_entity_poly.pdbx_seq_one_letter_code
_entity_poly.pdbx_strand_id
1 'polypeptide(L)'
;LGSTAANTWLKVPVVDDMARVMASSTLPSLVLGGEVPQDPDHTYGTWADALALPNVHGLVVGRALLYPSDGDYEAAIDTAVSLL
;
A
#
# COMPACT_ATOMS: atom_id res chain seq x y z
N LEU A 1 -7.61 -7.66 20.80
CA LEU A 1 -8.60 -7.51 19.71
C LEU A 1 -9.29 -8.84 19.52
N GLY A 2 -10.62 -8.90 19.69
CA GLY A 2 -11.40 -10.13 19.53
C GLY A 2 -10.94 -11.32 20.40
N SER A 3 -11.65 -12.43 20.28
CA SER A 3 -11.20 -13.74 20.79
C SER A 3 -10.46 -14.56 19.73
N THR A 4 -10.55 -14.15 18.45
CA THR A 4 -9.91 -14.79 17.29
C THR A 4 -9.61 -13.75 16.21
N ALA A 5 -8.61 -14.02 15.37
CA ALA A 5 -8.17 -13.17 14.25
C ALA A 5 -8.37 -13.84 12.87
N ALA A 6 -9.14 -14.93 12.79
CA ALA A 6 -9.29 -15.74 11.58
C ALA A 6 -9.79 -14.95 10.34
N ASN A 7 -10.50 -13.84 10.56
CA ASN A 7 -11.02 -12.96 9.51
C ASN A 7 -10.44 -11.53 9.60
N THR A 8 -9.33 -11.37 10.31
CA THR A 8 -8.69 -10.06 10.50
C THR A 8 -7.64 -9.84 9.42
N TRP A 9 -7.72 -8.68 8.79
CA TRP A 9 -6.72 -8.17 7.85
C TRP A 9 -6.04 -6.95 8.45
N LEU A 10 -4.78 -6.73 8.09
CA LEU A 10 -4.06 -5.51 8.46
C LEU A 10 -4.11 -4.50 7.32
N LYS A 11 -4.25 -3.23 7.69
CA LYS A 11 -4.02 -2.10 6.79
C LYS A 11 -2.89 -1.28 7.38
N VAL A 12 -1.73 -1.28 6.72
CA VAL A 12 -0.50 -0.70 7.27
C VAL A 12 0.12 0.34 6.33
N PRO A 13 0.77 1.39 6.87
CA PRO A 13 1.56 2.32 6.07
C PRO A 13 2.79 1.62 5.47
N VAL A 14 3.19 2.05 4.27
CA VAL A 14 4.54 1.75 3.76
C VAL A 14 5.54 2.59 4.53
N VAL A 15 6.53 1.94 5.13
CA VAL A 15 7.60 2.54 5.91
C VAL A 15 8.93 1.85 5.57
N ASP A 16 10.04 2.40 6.05
CA ASP A 16 11.34 1.76 5.88
C ASP A 16 11.36 0.36 6.52
N ASP A 17 12.07 -0.57 5.88
CA ASP A 17 12.20 -1.97 6.32
C ASP A 17 10.84 -2.68 6.44
N MET A 18 10.00 -2.56 5.39
CA MET A 18 8.72 -3.26 5.30
C MET A 18 8.85 -4.77 5.52
N ALA A 19 9.95 -5.41 5.09
CA ALA A 19 10.17 -6.83 5.32
C ALA A 19 10.15 -7.18 6.82
N ARG A 20 10.82 -6.37 7.66
CA ARG A 20 10.77 -6.53 9.12
C ARG A 20 9.40 -6.25 9.69
N VAL A 21 8.70 -5.21 9.21
CA VAL A 21 7.32 -4.91 9.64
C VAL A 21 6.39 -6.08 9.34
N MET A 22 6.46 -6.60 8.12
CA MET A 22 5.62 -7.69 7.66
C MET A 22 5.96 -9.03 8.31
N ALA A 23 7.17 -9.21 8.82
CA ALA A 23 7.55 -10.36 9.64
C ALA A 23 6.92 -10.35 11.06
N SER A 24 6.31 -9.25 11.49
CA SER A 24 5.69 -9.14 12.83
C SER A 24 4.36 -9.91 12.97
N SER A 25 3.76 -10.32 11.85
CA SER A 25 2.45 -10.96 11.80
C SER A 25 2.32 -11.87 10.58
N THR A 26 1.54 -12.93 10.68
CA THR A 26 1.17 -13.80 9.54
C THR A 26 -0.18 -13.42 8.93
N LEU A 27 -0.82 -12.35 9.39
CA LEU A 27 -2.11 -11.91 8.88
C LEU A 27 -1.98 -11.35 7.45
N PRO A 28 -2.99 -11.58 6.59
CA PRO A 28 -3.04 -10.95 5.29
C PRO A 28 -3.13 -9.43 5.44
N SER A 29 -2.39 -8.70 4.61
CA SER A 29 -2.22 -7.27 4.75
C SER A 29 -2.41 -6.52 3.44
N LEU A 30 -2.91 -5.30 3.55
CA LEU A 30 -3.01 -4.32 2.47
C LEU A 30 -2.19 -3.10 2.85
N VAL A 31 -1.44 -2.54 1.90
CA VAL A 31 -0.66 -1.32 2.13
C VAL A 31 -1.43 -0.07 1.72
N LEU A 32 -1.26 1.01 2.48
CA LEU A 32 -1.90 2.30 2.21
C LEU A 32 -0.87 3.30 1.69
N GLY A 33 -1.30 4.15 0.76
CA GLY A 33 -0.43 5.09 0.06
C GLY A 33 -0.08 6.38 0.81
N GLY A 34 -0.66 6.60 2.01
CA GLY A 34 -0.27 7.71 2.87
C GLY A 34 -0.84 9.08 2.46
N GLU A 35 0.00 10.11 2.48
CA GLU A 35 -0.32 11.46 2.02
C GLU A 35 -0.19 11.60 0.50
N VAL A 36 -0.61 12.74 -0.06
CA VAL A 36 -0.37 13.01 -1.49
C VAL A 36 1.14 13.20 -1.68
N PRO A 37 1.80 12.35 -2.48
CA PRO A 37 3.25 12.37 -2.58
C PRO A 37 3.74 13.61 -3.33
N GLN A 38 4.88 14.17 -2.87
CA GLN A 38 5.60 15.19 -3.63
C GLN A 38 6.41 14.58 -4.78
N ASP A 39 6.77 13.30 -4.64
CA ASP A 39 7.46 12.48 -5.64
C ASP A 39 6.63 11.19 -5.86
N PRO A 40 5.71 11.20 -6.86
CA PRO A 40 4.87 10.04 -7.15
C PRO A 40 5.67 8.81 -7.58
N ASP A 41 6.72 8.97 -8.39
CA ASP A 41 7.50 7.86 -8.94
C ASP A 41 8.22 7.09 -7.83
N HIS A 42 8.88 7.81 -6.91
CA HIS A 42 9.46 7.20 -5.73
C HIS A 42 8.40 6.47 -4.90
N THR A 43 7.24 7.09 -4.72
CA THR A 43 6.14 6.53 -3.92
C THR A 43 5.61 5.22 -4.52
N TYR A 44 5.38 5.18 -5.84
CA TYR A 44 4.98 3.97 -6.55
C TYR A 44 6.04 2.86 -6.43
N GLY A 45 7.33 3.20 -6.49
CA GLY A 45 8.43 2.28 -6.23
C GLY A 45 8.32 1.62 -4.84
N THR A 46 8.06 2.42 -3.80
CA THR A 46 7.90 1.86 -2.43
C THR A 46 6.68 0.95 -2.31
N TRP A 47 5.61 1.20 -3.08
CA TRP A 47 4.43 0.34 -3.11
C TRP A 47 4.73 -0.97 -3.82
N ALA A 48 5.44 -0.93 -4.94
CA ALA A 48 5.88 -2.11 -5.68
C ALA A 48 6.76 -3.02 -4.81
N ASP A 49 7.73 -2.45 -4.08
CA ASP A 49 8.59 -3.19 -3.16
C ASP A 49 7.79 -3.85 -2.04
N ALA A 50 6.79 -3.15 -1.49
CA ALA A 50 5.94 -3.71 -0.45
C ALA A 50 5.00 -4.82 -0.98
N LEU A 51 4.46 -4.66 -2.20
CA LEU A 51 3.61 -5.65 -2.88
C LEU A 51 4.36 -6.95 -3.17
N ALA A 52 5.70 -6.91 -3.30
CA ALA A 52 6.51 -8.11 -3.47
C ALA A 52 6.62 -8.98 -2.19
N LEU A 53 6.13 -8.51 -1.04
CA LEU A 53 6.22 -9.25 0.23
C LEU A 53 5.12 -10.31 0.37
N PRO A 54 5.42 -11.49 0.98
CA PRO A 54 4.53 -12.66 0.88
C PRO A 54 3.11 -12.52 1.45
N ASN A 55 2.93 -11.67 2.46
CA ASN A 55 1.65 -11.45 3.15
C ASN A 55 1.02 -10.09 2.81
N VAL A 56 1.53 -9.39 1.79
CA VAL A 56 0.92 -8.20 1.23
C VAL A 56 0.11 -8.61 0.00
N HIS A 57 -1.19 -8.30 0.00
CA HIS A 57 -2.13 -8.78 -1.01
C HIS A 57 -2.74 -7.66 -1.85
N GLY A 58 -2.28 -6.42 -1.70
CA GLY A 58 -2.75 -5.31 -2.50
C GLY A 58 -2.66 -3.95 -1.83
N LEU A 59 -3.29 -2.99 -2.49
CA LEU A 59 -3.29 -1.58 -2.15
C LEU A 59 -4.66 -1.13 -1.64
N VAL A 60 -4.69 -0.26 -0.62
CA VAL A 60 -5.87 0.52 -0.23
C VAL A 60 -5.45 1.99 -0.12
N VAL A 61 -5.39 2.64 -1.27
CA VAL A 61 -4.95 4.03 -1.43
C VAL A 61 -6.16 4.93 -1.69
N GLY A 62 -6.20 6.07 -1.02
CA GLY A 62 -7.27 7.06 -1.17
C GLY A 62 -6.76 8.33 -1.82
N ARG A 63 -6.41 9.33 -0.99
CA ARG A 63 -6.08 10.70 -1.41
C ARG A 63 -5.07 10.79 -2.56
N ALA A 64 -3.99 9.99 -2.54
CA ALA A 64 -2.96 10.04 -3.57
C ALA A 64 -3.47 9.67 -4.98
N LEU A 65 -4.49 8.80 -5.08
CA LEU A 65 -5.11 8.43 -6.36
C LEU A 65 -6.30 9.33 -6.71
N LEU A 66 -7.07 9.76 -5.70
CA LEU A 66 -8.28 10.57 -5.92
C LEU A 66 -7.97 12.05 -6.19
N TYR A 67 -6.82 12.54 -5.70
CA TYR A 67 -6.43 13.95 -5.78
C TYR A 67 -4.92 14.07 -6.10
N PRO A 68 -4.46 13.54 -7.25
CA PRO A 68 -3.06 13.68 -7.64
C PRO A 68 -2.74 15.15 -7.94
N SER A 69 -1.47 15.52 -7.79
CA SER A 69 -1.01 16.91 -7.92
C SER A 69 -1.17 17.50 -9.32
N ASP A 70 -1.15 16.65 -10.35
CA ASP A 70 -1.38 17.01 -11.74
C ASP A 70 -2.86 16.96 -12.16
N GLY A 71 -3.74 16.46 -11.30
CA GLY A 71 -5.17 16.31 -11.53
C GLY A 71 -5.57 15.09 -12.38
N ASP A 72 -4.62 14.25 -12.80
CA ASP A 72 -4.88 13.07 -13.64
C ASP A 72 -5.08 11.81 -12.79
N TYR A 73 -6.28 11.67 -12.21
CA TYR A 73 -6.63 10.51 -11.37
C TYR A 73 -6.69 9.19 -12.17
N GLU A 74 -6.97 9.25 -13.47
CA GLU A 74 -7.03 8.06 -14.33
C GLU A 74 -5.63 7.48 -14.50
N ALA A 75 -4.65 8.30 -14.86
CA ALA A 75 -3.25 7.88 -14.94
C ALA A 75 -2.70 7.38 -13.58
N ALA A 76 -3.09 8.02 -12.48
CA ALA A 76 -2.70 7.58 -11.14
C ALA A 76 -3.27 6.18 -10.81
N ILE A 77 -4.54 5.94 -11.12
CA ILE A 77 -5.19 4.63 -10.95
C ILE A 77 -4.53 3.58 -11.85
N ASP A 78 -4.32 3.88 -13.13
CA ASP A 78 -3.69 2.98 -14.09
C ASP A 78 -2.28 2.57 -13.62
N THR A 79 -1.50 3.53 -13.12
CA THR A 79 -0.18 3.27 -12.55
C THR A 79 -0.29 2.34 -11.34
N ALA A 80 -1.19 2.63 -10.39
CA ALA A 80 -1.36 1.79 -9.21
C ALA A 80 -1.84 0.37 -9.53
N VAL A 81 -2.71 0.21 -10.53
CA VAL A 81 -3.17 -1.10 -11.02
C VAL A 81 -2.05 -1.87 -11.70
N SER A 82 -1.14 -1.19 -12.41
CA SER A 82 0.00 -1.83 -13.08
C SER A 82 1.02 -2.47 -12.13
N LEU A 83 0.95 -2.13 -10.83
CA LEU A 83 1.80 -2.70 -9.78
C LEU A 83 1.27 -4.04 -9.23
N LEU A 84 0.01 -4.39 -9.48
CA LEU A 84 -0.65 -5.60 -8.98
C LEU A 84 -0.43 -6.80 -9.91
#